data_AF-A0A2E4YU16-F1
#
_entry.id   AF-A0A2E4YU16-F1
#
_cell.length_a   1.000
_cell.length_b   1.000
_cell.length_c   1.000
_cell.angle_alpha   90.00
_cell.angle_beta   90.00
_cell.angle_gamma   90.00
#
_symmetry.space_group_name_H-M   'P 1'
#
loop_
_entity.id
_entity.type
_entity.pdbx_description
1 polymer ?
#
loop_
_entity_poly.entity_id
_entity_poly.type
_entity_poly.pdbx_seq_one_letter_code
_entity_poly.pdbx_strand_id
1 'polypeptide(L)'
;MIKKVAKFIKLDDYKQYKIMRTALVLFVAFFFSIYGSAQSLYKFKKGSKEGFINGTGNVVVSPIYDDVDDFSENFAKVKIGSKYGYINSKGEEVITIKYLRGTAFKEGLAAVKDESGWHYIDKKGEVKYDEKCNYAYAFNEGLARLQVGVKFGYINKEGQMVISPKFDKAYDFNEGLARVEIAGKWGFINKKGDFEIDPKFDWVFDFSEGMADFRKGTEKEGKYGFIDKSGNVVIPANYDRVFAFHEGRALFRKGSFRGGKYGYLDSKGNVVVEPVFDGAMNYCEGRANVSKGIAKEAKWGYIDYDGNQVIPLKYSRPSEFNNNLALVRIGDFRTGTEGYINKQGKFIWKSSNK
;
A
#
# COMPACT_ATOMS: atom_id res chain seq x y z
N MET A 1 76.23 -24.80 -14.95
CA MET A 1 76.70 -24.22 -13.67
C MET A 1 76.05 -22.85 -13.49
N ILE A 2 74.87 -22.79 -12.90
CA ILE A 2 74.65 -22.42 -11.47
C ILE A 2 75.38 -21.11 -11.11
N LYS A 3 74.65 -19.98 -11.04
CA LYS A 3 74.51 -19.14 -9.83
C LYS A 3 73.78 -17.81 -10.12
N LYS A 4 72.91 -17.44 -9.16
CA LYS A 4 72.20 -16.15 -8.94
C LYS A 4 71.05 -15.96 -9.93
N VAL A 5 69.79 -15.87 -9.52
CA VAL A 5 69.23 -14.87 -8.61
C VAL A 5 67.98 -15.43 -7.92
N ALA A 6 67.98 -15.54 -6.59
CA ALA A 6 66.78 -15.76 -5.80
C ALA A 6 66.88 -14.89 -4.54
N LYS A 7 66.39 -13.65 -4.64
CA LYS A 7 65.91 -12.81 -3.53
C LYS A 7 65.32 -11.53 -4.12
N PHE A 8 64.28 -11.01 -3.47
CA PHE A 8 63.41 -9.91 -3.88
C PHE A 8 62.15 -10.31 -4.68
N ILE A 9 61.32 -11.16 -4.08
CA ILE A 9 59.88 -10.93 -4.16
C ILE A 9 59.45 -10.34 -2.82
N LYS A 10 58.75 -9.22 -2.93
CA LYS A 10 58.60 -8.13 -1.97
C LYS A 10 57.82 -8.53 -0.71
N LEU A 11 58.37 -8.20 0.45
CA LEU A 11 57.60 -8.14 1.71
C LEU A 11 56.57 -6.99 1.73
N ASP A 12 56.62 -6.08 0.76
CA ASP A 12 55.67 -4.95 0.65
C ASP A 12 54.27 -5.37 0.18
N ASP A 13 54.16 -6.42 -0.64
CA ASP A 13 52.86 -6.83 -1.19
C ASP A 13 51.94 -7.40 -0.10
N TYR A 14 52.50 -8.06 0.92
CA TYR A 14 51.70 -8.61 2.03
C TYR A 14 51.16 -7.52 2.98
N LYS A 15 51.95 -6.47 3.24
CA LYS A 15 51.49 -5.31 4.02
C LYS A 15 50.44 -4.50 3.25
N GLN A 16 50.64 -4.27 1.96
CA GLN A 16 49.64 -3.61 1.12
C GLN A 16 48.34 -4.43 1.02
N TYR A 17 48.42 -5.76 0.89
CA TYR A 17 47.24 -6.62 0.86
C TYR A 17 46.46 -6.62 2.18
N LYS A 18 47.15 -6.57 3.32
CA LYS A 18 46.51 -6.47 4.64
C LYS A 18 45.84 -5.10 4.84
N ILE A 19 46.48 -4.01 4.42
CA ILE A 19 45.92 -2.65 4.48
C ILE A 19 44.71 -2.52 3.55
N MET A 20 44.77 -3.05 2.32
CA MET A 20 43.63 -3.08 1.38
C MET A 20 42.47 -3.92 1.91
N ARG A 21 42.71 -5.08 2.54
CA ARG A 21 41.65 -5.88 3.16
C ARG A 21 40.99 -5.16 4.33
N THR A 22 41.77 -4.52 5.20
CA THR A 22 41.21 -3.77 6.34
C THR A 22 40.45 -2.53 5.86
N ALA A 23 40.96 -1.81 4.85
CA ALA A 23 40.28 -0.69 4.21
C ALA A 23 38.99 -1.14 3.51
N LEU A 24 38.98 -2.27 2.80
CA LEU A 24 37.79 -2.82 2.14
C LEU A 24 36.74 -3.30 3.15
N VAL A 25 37.13 -3.92 4.25
CA VAL A 25 36.21 -4.33 5.34
C VAL A 25 35.61 -3.10 6.03
N LEU A 26 36.39 -2.04 6.26
CA LEU A 26 35.88 -0.78 6.80
C LEU A 26 35.00 -0.03 5.79
N PHE A 27 35.31 -0.09 4.49
CA PHE A 27 34.50 0.54 3.43
C PHE A 27 33.15 -0.18 3.23
N VAL A 28 33.12 -1.51 3.33
CA VAL A 28 31.89 -2.32 3.30
C VAL A 28 31.07 -2.11 4.58
N ALA A 29 31.70 -2.01 5.76
CA ALA A 29 31.01 -1.69 7.01
C ALA A 29 30.42 -0.27 7.02
N PHE A 30 31.12 0.70 6.40
CA PHE A 30 30.62 2.06 6.26
C PHE A 30 29.45 2.15 5.27
N PHE A 31 29.48 1.39 4.16
CA PHE A 31 28.35 1.32 3.23
C PHE A 31 27.09 0.67 3.85
N PHE A 32 27.22 -0.31 4.73
CA PHE A 32 26.06 -0.87 5.45
C PHE A 32 25.50 0.07 6.53
N SER A 33 26.29 1.02 7.04
CA SER A 33 25.82 1.99 8.04
C SER A 33 25.02 3.15 7.45
N ILE A 34 25.23 3.47 6.18
CA ILE A 34 24.50 4.55 5.47
C ILE A 34 23.21 4.02 4.83
N TYR A 35 23.13 2.72 4.58
CA TYR A 35 21.91 2.03 4.17
C TYR A 35 21.43 1.09 5.29
N GLY A 36 21.19 1.65 6.47
CA GLY A 36 20.34 0.96 7.44
C GLY A 36 18.98 0.75 6.78
N SER A 37 18.65 -0.49 6.39
CA SER A 37 17.31 -0.80 5.88
C SER A 37 16.30 -0.26 6.87
N ALA A 38 15.43 0.66 6.43
CA ALA A 38 14.38 1.19 7.29
C ALA A 38 13.67 0.01 7.94
N GLN A 39 13.72 -0.07 9.27
CA GLN A 39 13.18 -1.21 9.98
C GLN A 39 11.67 -1.28 9.72
N SER A 40 11.20 -2.35 9.07
CA SER A 40 9.77 -2.56 8.87
C SER A 40 9.09 -2.77 10.22
N LEU A 41 8.02 -2.00 10.43
CA LEU A 41 7.20 -2.05 11.63
C LEU A 41 5.81 -2.58 11.31
N TYR A 42 5.27 -3.35 12.24
CA TYR A 42 4.02 -4.06 12.11
C TYR A 42 3.09 -3.70 13.25
N LYS A 43 1.86 -3.32 12.92
CA LYS A 43 0.85 -2.95 13.92
C LYS A 43 0.54 -4.15 14.80
N PHE A 44 0.39 -3.92 16.10
CA PHE A 44 -0.14 -4.92 17.01
C PHE A 44 -0.99 -4.26 18.08
N LYS A 45 -1.86 -5.07 18.70
CA LYS A 45 -2.79 -4.61 19.71
C LYS A 45 -2.53 -5.28 21.06
N LYS A 46 -2.62 -4.50 22.14
CA LYS A 46 -2.65 -5.00 23.52
C LYS A 46 -3.82 -4.34 24.25
N GLY A 47 -4.84 -5.13 24.60
CA GLY A 47 -6.08 -4.56 25.14
C GLY A 47 -6.85 -3.78 24.06
N SER A 48 -7.21 -2.52 24.34
CA SER A 48 -7.82 -1.61 23.36
C SER A 48 -6.78 -0.77 22.60
N LYS A 49 -5.51 -0.81 23.01
CA LYS A 49 -4.46 0.10 22.53
C LYS A 49 -3.55 -0.57 21.49
N GLU A 50 -3.01 0.24 20.61
CA GLU A 50 -2.22 -0.17 19.45
C GLU A 50 -0.82 0.45 19.47
N GLY A 51 0.13 -0.32 18.94
CA GLY A 51 1.54 0.03 18.83
C GLY A 51 2.21 -0.75 17.70
N PHE A 52 3.54 -0.83 17.71
CA PHE A 52 4.30 -1.47 16.65
C PHE A 52 5.35 -2.46 17.18
N ILE A 53 5.45 -3.60 16.51
CA ILE A 53 6.56 -4.56 16.64
C ILE A 53 7.45 -4.50 15.40
N ASN A 54 8.72 -4.88 15.53
CA ASN A 54 9.60 -5.09 14.38
C ASN A 54 9.40 -6.48 13.72
N GLY A 55 10.14 -6.73 12.65
CA GLY A 55 10.14 -8.03 11.94
C GLY A 55 10.61 -9.25 12.74
N THR A 56 11.13 -9.08 13.96
CA THR A 56 11.45 -10.18 14.88
C THR A 56 10.42 -10.35 16.00
N GLY A 57 9.36 -9.55 16.00
CA GLY A 57 8.29 -9.58 17.00
C GLY A 57 8.55 -8.77 18.27
N ASN A 58 9.63 -7.99 18.33
CA ASN A 58 9.94 -7.14 19.49
C ASN A 58 9.14 -5.83 19.41
N VAL A 59 8.57 -5.40 20.55
CA VAL A 59 7.86 -4.13 20.65
C VAL A 59 8.85 -2.97 20.46
N VAL A 60 8.57 -2.11 19.47
CA VAL A 60 9.33 -0.90 19.18
C VAL A 60 8.55 0.33 19.65
N VAL A 61 7.24 0.33 19.41
CA VAL A 61 6.33 1.38 19.89
C VAL A 61 5.32 0.75 20.82
N SER A 62 5.32 1.20 22.08
CA SER A 62 4.40 0.71 23.10
C SER A 62 2.93 0.92 22.69
N PRO A 63 2.04 -0.04 23.00
CA PRO A 63 0.64 0.03 22.60
C PRO A 63 -0.13 0.97 23.53
N ILE A 64 -0.06 2.28 23.26
CA ILE A 64 -0.70 3.34 24.07
C ILE A 64 -1.73 4.15 23.28
N TYR A 65 -1.76 4.00 21.95
CA TYR A 65 -2.62 4.76 21.04
C TYR A 65 -3.96 4.06 20.86
N ASP A 66 -5.04 4.82 20.66
CA ASP A 66 -6.37 4.27 20.37
C ASP A 66 -6.49 3.72 18.94
N ASP A 67 -5.68 4.26 18.03
CA ASP A 67 -5.62 3.90 16.61
C ASP A 67 -4.27 4.34 16.02
N VAL A 68 -3.72 3.55 15.09
CA VAL A 68 -2.47 3.86 14.38
C VAL A 68 -2.57 3.51 12.88
N ASP A 69 -2.18 4.45 12.03
CA ASP A 69 -2.01 4.21 10.60
C ASP A 69 -0.69 3.47 10.31
N ASP A 70 -0.56 2.88 9.13
CA ASP A 70 0.73 2.38 8.66
C ASP A 70 1.72 3.53 8.42
N PHE A 71 3.02 3.23 8.54
CA PHE A 71 4.07 4.20 8.29
C PHE A 71 4.09 4.63 6.81
N SER A 72 4.09 5.94 6.57
CA SER A 72 4.34 6.56 5.28
C SER A 72 5.40 7.63 5.47
N GLU A 73 6.47 7.57 4.67
CA GLU A 73 7.63 8.48 4.76
C GLU A 73 8.28 8.58 6.15
N ASN A 74 8.30 7.47 6.88
CA ASN A 74 8.78 7.32 8.26
C ASN A 74 7.87 7.94 9.35
N PHE A 75 6.64 8.34 9.00
CA PHE A 75 5.65 8.82 9.96
C PHE A 75 4.42 7.90 10.00
N ALA A 76 3.93 7.63 11.21
CA ALA A 76 2.62 7.02 11.40
C ALA A 76 1.70 8.05 12.06
N LYS A 77 0.47 8.19 11.52
CA LYS A 77 -0.57 8.97 12.16
C LYS A 77 -1.12 8.17 13.33
N VAL A 78 -1.23 8.79 14.49
CA VAL A 78 -1.69 8.14 15.73
C VAL A 78 -2.84 8.91 16.34
N LYS A 79 -3.66 8.21 17.13
CA LYS A 79 -4.82 8.79 17.81
C LYS A 79 -4.77 8.56 19.31
N ILE A 80 -5.11 9.59 20.08
CA ILE A 80 -5.48 9.49 21.49
C ILE A 80 -6.79 10.25 21.70
N GLY A 81 -7.79 9.59 22.26
CA GLY A 81 -9.13 10.15 22.41
C GLY A 81 -9.74 10.51 21.05
N SER A 82 -10.02 11.78 20.82
CA SER A 82 -10.58 12.30 19.56
C SER A 82 -9.55 13.02 18.67
N LYS A 83 -8.29 13.12 19.10
CA LYS A 83 -7.26 13.93 18.43
C LYS A 83 -6.19 13.05 17.80
N TYR A 84 -5.58 13.59 16.74
CA TYR A 84 -4.55 12.95 15.94
C TYR A 84 -3.23 13.71 16.02
N GLY A 85 -2.13 12.98 15.96
CA GLY A 85 -0.75 13.47 15.84
C GLY A 85 0.09 12.48 15.04
N TYR A 86 1.41 12.65 15.05
CA TYR A 86 2.31 11.82 14.25
C TYR A 86 3.54 11.39 15.05
N ILE A 87 3.92 10.12 14.90
CA ILE A 87 5.12 9.54 15.48
C ILE A 87 6.10 9.11 14.38
N ASN A 88 7.38 9.03 14.70
CA ASN A 88 8.37 8.39 13.83
C ASN A 88 8.48 6.88 14.09
N SER A 89 9.35 6.19 13.32
CA SER A 89 9.58 4.75 13.44
C SER A 89 10.27 4.31 14.74
N LYS A 90 10.69 5.24 15.61
CA LYS A 90 11.16 4.92 16.98
C LYS A 90 10.03 5.07 18.02
N GLY A 91 8.85 5.50 17.60
CA GLY A 91 7.73 5.80 18.48
C GLY A 91 7.79 7.18 19.13
N GLU A 92 8.74 8.02 18.73
CA GLU A 92 8.86 9.39 19.23
C GLU A 92 7.75 10.24 18.59
N GLU A 93 7.03 11.01 19.41
CA GLU A 93 6.09 12.02 18.92
C GLU A 93 6.86 13.10 18.18
N VAL A 94 6.56 13.29 16.88
CA VAL A 94 7.16 14.36 16.08
C VAL A 94 6.20 15.51 15.91
N ILE A 95 4.89 15.23 15.87
CA ILE A 95 3.85 16.25 15.75
C ILE A 95 2.79 15.95 16.79
N THR A 96 2.59 16.90 17.69
CA THR A 96 1.71 16.75 18.84
C THR A 96 0.29 16.39 18.47
N ILE A 97 -0.29 15.52 19.29
CA ILE A 97 -1.65 15.01 19.14
C ILE A 97 -2.65 16.12 19.50
N LYS A 98 -3.00 16.95 18.50
CA LYS A 98 -3.90 18.10 18.67
C LYS A 98 -4.93 18.27 17.56
N TYR A 99 -4.73 17.62 16.41
CA TYR A 99 -5.58 17.80 15.24
C TYR A 99 -6.86 16.98 15.32
N LEU A 100 -7.96 17.52 14.79
CA LEU A 100 -9.24 16.80 14.65
C LEU A 100 -9.18 15.72 13.58
N ARG A 101 -8.39 15.94 12.52
CA ARG A 101 -8.17 15.00 11.41
C ARG A 101 -6.76 15.16 10.85
N GLY A 102 -6.27 14.13 10.16
CA GLY A 102 -5.03 14.18 9.42
C GLY A 102 -4.95 13.10 8.34
N THR A 103 -4.27 13.39 7.24
CA THR A 103 -3.87 12.39 6.24
C THR A 103 -2.55 11.75 6.62
N ALA A 104 -2.15 10.67 5.95
CA ALA A 104 -0.76 10.23 6.01
C ALA A 104 0.16 11.30 5.38
N PHE A 105 1.45 11.29 5.77
CA PHE A 105 2.45 12.06 5.04
C PHE A 105 2.66 11.46 3.65
N LYS A 106 2.50 12.30 2.64
CA LYS A 106 2.79 11.99 1.25
C LYS A 106 3.48 13.18 0.60
N GLU A 107 4.57 12.88 -0.06
CA GLU A 107 5.44 13.80 -0.75
C GLU A 107 5.89 15.00 0.10
N GLY A 108 6.20 14.73 1.38
CA GLY A 108 6.67 15.73 2.33
C GLY A 108 5.60 16.51 3.07
N LEU A 109 4.32 16.33 2.74
CA LEU A 109 3.21 17.09 3.33
C LEU A 109 2.12 16.16 3.88
N ALA A 110 1.35 16.68 4.84
CA ALA A 110 0.11 16.07 5.31
C ALA A 110 -0.97 17.15 5.44
N ALA A 111 -2.20 16.85 5.02
CA ALA A 111 -3.34 17.69 5.29
C ALA A 111 -3.86 17.38 6.70
N VAL A 112 -3.97 18.40 7.54
CA VAL A 112 -4.49 18.30 8.91
C VAL A 112 -5.62 19.29 9.12
N LYS A 113 -6.54 18.94 10.03
CA LYS A 113 -7.68 19.78 10.37
C LYS A 113 -7.67 20.14 11.85
N ASP A 114 -7.84 21.40 12.17
CA ASP A 114 -8.16 21.87 13.53
C ASP A 114 -9.49 22.66 13.54
N GLU A 115 -9.73 23.43 14.59
CA GLU A 115 -10.96 24.21 14.74
C GLU A 115 -11.08 25.35 13.71
N SER A 116 -9.95 25.82 13.18
CA SER A 116 -9.89 26.92 12.22
C SER A 116 -10.08 26.46 10.77
N GLY A 117 -9.73 25.22 10.44
CA GLY A 117 -9.91 24.70 9.10
C GLY A 117 -8.91 23.61 8.74
N TRP A 118 -8.70 23.47 7.42
CA TRP A 118 -7.69 22.57 6.85
C TRP A 118 -6.40 23.32 6.56
N HIS A 119 -5.28 22.66 6.81
CA HIS A 119 -3.93 23.17 6.63
C HIS A 119 -3.03 22.07 6.09
N TYR A 120 -2.02 22.43 5.31
CA TYR A 120 -0.94 21.50 4.98
C TYR A 120 0.27 21.79 5.87
N ILE A 121 0.78 20.74 6.50
CA ILE A 121 1.97 20.80 7.35
C ILE A 121 3.11 20.00 6.72
N ASP A 122 4.34 20.41 7.01
CA ASP A 122 5.52 19.62 6.67
C ASP A 122 5.87 18.58 7.74
N LYS A 123 6.97 17.85 7.52
CA LYS A 123 7.49 16.81 8.41
C LYS A 123 7.92 17.30 9.80
N LYS A 124 8.06 18.62 10.00
CA LYS A 124 8.33 19.24 11.30
C LYS A 124 7.03 19.70 11.99
N GLY A 125 5.90 19.58 11.31
CA GLY A 125 4.61 20.08 11.78
C GLY A 125 4.41 21.58 11.57
N GLU A 126 5.27 22.23 10.80
CA GLU A 126 5.11 23.64 10.43
C GLU A 126 4.02 23.77 9.36
N VAL A 127 3.07 24.67 9.58
CA VAL A 127 2.05 25.00 8.58
C VAL A 127 2.74 25.66 7.38
N LYS A 128 2.50 25.11 6.18
CA LYS A 128 2.96 25.70 4.92
C LYS A 128 1.92 26.63 4.33
N TYR A 129 0.65 26.25 4.38
CA TYR A 129 -0.47 27.08 3.95
C TYR A 129 -1.79 26.53 4.49
N ASP A 130 -2.75 27.44 4.58
CA ASP A 130 -4.14 27.16 4.92
C ASP A 130 -4.95 26.94 3.64
N GLU A 131 -5.95 26.07 3.69
CA GLU A 131 -6.82 25.83 2.54
C GLU A 131 -8.30 25.98 2.92
N LYS A 132 -8.99 26.85 2.19
CA LYS A 132 -10.43 27.10 2.40
C LYS A 132 -11.23 26.06 1.63
N CYS A 133 -11.36 24.88 2.22
CA CYS A 133 -12.06 23.75 1.62
C CYS A 133 -12.92 22.99 2.64
N ASN A 134 -13.85 22.19 2.11
CA ASN A 134 -14.64 21.24 2.91
C ASN A 134 -13.76 20.05 3.33
N TYR A 135 -12.94 19.55 2.39
CA TYR A 135 -12.00 18.44 2.60
C TYR A 135 -10.71 18.65 1.81
N ALA A 136 -9.58 18.41 2.47
CA ALA A 136 -8.26 18.26 1.87
C ALA A 136 -7.80 16.80 1.94
N TYR A 137 -6.96 16.40 0.99
CA TYR A 137 -6.49 15.02 0.83
C TYR A 137 -4.96 14.98 0.74
N ALA A 138 -4.37 13.79 0.80
CA ALA A 138 -2.93 13.65 0.69
C ALA A 138 -2.47 13.97 -0.74
N PHE A 139 -1.22 14.40 -0.89
CA PHE A 139 -0.59 14.51 -2.21
C PHE A 139 -0.39 13.13 -2.82
N ASN A 140 -0.60 13.04 -4.13
CA ASN A 140 -0.13 11.92 -4.93
C ASN A 140 0.28 12.38 -6.33
N GLU A 141 1.44 11.93 -6.76
CA GLU A 141 2.15 12.38 -7.95
C GLU A 141 2.24 13.91 -8.14
N GLY A 142 2.46 14.65 -7.05
CA GLY A 142 2.68 16.09 -7.06
C GLY A 142 1.42 16.95 -6.94
N LEU A 143 0.22 16.36 -6.96
CA LEU A 143 -1.03 17.08 -6.78
C LEU A 143 -1.86 16.47 -5.64
N ALA A 144 -2.58 17.31 -4.91
CA ALA A 144 -3.58 16.88 -3.94
C ALA A 144 -4.95 17.35 -4.42
N ARG A 145 -5.94 16.46 -4.41
CA ARG A 145 -7.33 16.88 -4.64
C ARG A 145 -7.87 17.58 -3.39
N LEU A 146 -8.88 18.42 -3.60
CA LEU A 146 -9.64 19.06 -2.53
C LEU A 146 -11.10 19.20 -2.94
N GLN A 147 -11.98 19.31 -1.95
CA GLN A 147 -13.40 19.59 -2.17
C GLN A 147 -13.74 21.00 -1.71
N VAL A 148 -14.28 21.81 -2.63
CA VAL A 148 -14.80 23.16 -2.34
C VAL A 148 -16.27 23.19 -2.73
N GLY A 149 -17.13 23.47 -1.75
CA GLY A 149 -18.55 23.24 -1.88
C GLY A 149 -18.81 21.76 -2.16
N VAL A 150 -19.41 21.47 -3.31
CA VAL A 150 -19.70 20.11 -3.77
C VAL A 150 -18.75 19.62 -4.86
N LYS A 151 -17.85 20.47 -5.35
CA LYS A 151 -16.98 20.17 -6.50
C LYS A 151 -15.56 19.87 -6.07
N PHE A 152 -14.86 19.10 -6.90
CA PHE A 152 -13.46 18.75 -6.68
C PHE A 152 -12.54 19.46 -7.66
N GLY A 153 -11.39 19.89 -7.13
CA GLY A 153 -10.25 20.48 -7.85
C GLY A 153 -8.94 19.95 -7.30
N TYR A 154 -7.80 20.51 -7.76
CA TYR A 154 -6.46 20.04 -7.40
C TYR A 154 -5.50 21.21 -7.17
N ILE A 155 -4.63 21.04 -6.18
CA ILE A 155 -3.54 21.96 -5.84
C ILE A 155 -2.17 21.29 -5.99
N ASN A 156 -1.13 22.09 -6.22
CA ASN A 156 0.26 21.66 -6.14
C ASN A 156 0.80 21.78 -4.70
N LYS A 157 2.07 21.39 -4.51
CA LYS A 157 2.72 21.39 -3.21
C LYS A 157 2.94 22.78 -2.63
N GLU A 158 2.94 23.80 -3.49
CA GLU A 158 3.03 25.21 -3.13
C GLU A 158 1.68 25.80 -2.71
N GLY A 159 0.61 25.00 -2.69
CA GLY A 159 -0.75 25.42 -2.32
C GLY A 159 -1.47 26.19 -3.42
N GLN A 160 -0.95 26.17 -4.65
CA GLN A 160 -1.55 26.85 -5.78
C GLN A 160 -2.58 25.94 -6.45
N MET A 161 -3.75 26.50 -6.75
CA MET A 161 -4.79 25.81 -7.52
C MET A 161 -4.31 25.53 -8.95
N VAL A 162 -4.11 24.26 -9.29
CA VAL A 162 -3.73 23.82 -10.64
C VAL A 162 -4.96 23.53 -11.47
N ILE A 163 -5.98 22.91 -10.86
CA ILE A 163 -7.24 22.57 -11.54
C ILE A 163 -8.39 23.08 -10.67
N SER A 164 -9.07 24.12 -11.12
CA SER A 164 -10.18 24.72 -10.38
C SER A 164 -11.31 23.71 -10.11
N PRO A 165 -12.01 23.80 -8.97
CA PRO A 165 -13.09 22.88 -8.63
C PRO A 165 -14.21 22.85 -9.69
N LYS A 166 -14.33 21.73 -10.41
CA LYS A 166 -15.33 21.58 -11.49
C LYS A 166 -15.95 20.18 -11.58
N PHE A 167 -15.29 19.16 -11.01
CA PHE A 167 -15.73 17.77 -11.10
C PHE A 167 -16.73 17.40 -10.01
N ASP A 168 -17.70 16.55 -10.32
CA ASP A 168 -18.67 16.03 -9.34
C ASP A 168 -18.00 15.09 -8.35
N LYS A 169 -17.08 14.27 -8.83
CA LYS A 169 -16.17 13.46 -8.04
C LYS A 169 -14.79 13.45 -8.68
N ALA A 170 -13.77 13.26 -7.86
CA ALA A 170 -12.39 13.17 -8.31
C ALA A 170 -11.58 12.29 -7.35
N TYR A 171 -10.60 11.57 -7.89
CA TYR A 171 -9.67 10.74 -7.14
C TYR A 171 -8.23 11.20 -7.33
N ASP A 172 -7.32 10.60 -6.58
CA ASP A 172 -5.91 10.99 -6.60
C ASP A 172 -5.28 10.59 -7.94
N PHE A 173 -4.22 11.30 -8.35
CA PHE A 173 -3.46 10.90 -9.53
C PHE A 173 -2.77 9.56 -9.28
N ASN A 174 -2.84 8.65 -10.26
CA ASN A 174 -2.12 7.40 -10.25
C ASN A 174 -1.68 7.06 -11.68
N GLU A 175 -0.39 6.78 -11.82
CA GLU A 175 0.31 6.57 -13.07
C GLU A 175 0.10 7.67 -14.13
N GLY A 176 0.07 8.92 -13.67
CA GLY A 176 -0.06 10.13 -14.49
C GLY A 176 -1.49 10.61 -14.73
N LEU A 177 -2.51 9.82 -14.36
CA LEU A 177 -3.92 10.12 -14.63
C LEU A 177 -4.76 10.11 -13.36
N ALA A 178 -5.80 10.95 -13.31
CA ALA A 178 -6.81 10.91 -12.25
C ALA A 178 -8.19 10.64 -12.85
N ARG A 179 -8.95 9.71 -12.27
CA ARG A 179 -10.35 9.53 -12.68
C ARG A 179 -11.23 10.61 -12.06
N VAL A 180 -12.13 11.14 -12.89
CA VAL A 180 -13.07 12.19 -12.52
C VAL A 180 -14.46 11.90 -13.07
N GLU A 181 -15.47 12.38 -12.37
CA GLU A 181 -16.87 12.26 -12.76
C GLU A 181 -17.42 13.62 -13.16
N ILE A 182 -18.11 13.66 -14.31
CA ILE A 182 -18.94 14.78 -14.74
C ILE A 182 -20.29 14.22 -15.18
N ALA A 183 -21.37 14.75 -14.62
CA ALA A 183 -22.74 14.43 -15.00
C ALA A 183 -23.02 12.91 -15.01
N GLY A 184 -22.49 12.18 -14.03
CA GLY A 184 -22.73 10.74 -13.88
C GLY A 184 -21.84 9.83 -14.74
N LYS A 185 -20.90 10.38 -15.51
CA LYS A 185 -19.97 9.61 -16.35
C LYS A 185 -18.53 9.83 -15.91
N TRP A 186 -17.74 8.76 -16.01
CA TRP A 186 -16.34 8.73 -15.62
C TRP A 186 -15.42 8.82 -16.82
N GLY A 187 -14.36 9.61 -16.66
CA GLY A 187 -13.23 9.76 -17.58
C GLY A 187 -11.93 9.96 -16.79
N PHE A 188 -10.84 10.27 -17.49
CA PHE A 188 -9.53 10.50 -16.89
C PHE A 188 -8.90 11.79 -17.40
N ILE A 189 -8.29 12.52 -16.47
CA ILE A 189 -7.56 13.76 -16.75
C ILE A 189 -6.07 13.59 -16.49
N ASN A 190 -5.26 14.35 -17.23
CA ASN A 190 -3.86 14.55 -16.91
C ASN A 190 -3.67 15.63 -15.83
N LYS A 191 -2.41 15.89 -15.44
CA LYS A 191 -2.05 16.86 -14.39
C LYS A 191 -2.35 18.33 -14.74
N LYS A 192 -2.64 18.65 -16.00
CA LYS A 192 -3.11 19.97 -16.43
C LYS A 192 -4.62 20.11 -16.32
N GLY A 193 -5.33 19.01 -16.12
CA GLY A 193 -6.80 18.97 -16.05
C GLY A 193 -7.47 18.80 -17.41
N ASP A 194 -6.71 18.44 -18.44
CA ASP A 194 -7.22 18.08 -19.77
C ASP A 194 -7.64 16.60 -19.76
N PHE A 195 -8.71 16.28 -20.48
CA PHE A 195 -9.16 14.90 -20.63
C PHE A 195 -8.24 14.12 -21.56
N GLU A 196 -7.66 13.04 -21.05
CA GLU A 196 -6.99 12.01 -21.85
C GLU A 196 -8.00 10.93 -22.26
N ILE A 197 -9.02 10.72 -21.43
CA ILE A 197 -10.14 9.83 -21.69
C ILE A 197 -11.41 10.59 -21.33
N ASP A 198 -12.22 10.92 -22.34
CA ASP A 198 -13.47 11.66 -22.12
C ASP A 198 -14.44 10.90 -21.20
N PRO A 199 -15.26 11.62 -20.40
CA PRO A 199 -16.29 11.01 -19.57
C PRO A 199 -17.30 10.21 -20.39
N LYS A 200 -17.17 8.88 -20.38
CA LYS A 200 -18.06 7.98 -21.15
C LYS A 200 -18.42 6.69 -20.42
N PHE A 201 -17.69 6.34 -19.36
CA PHE A 201 -17.89 5.09 -18.63
C PHE A 201 -18.91 5.24 -17.50
N ASP A 202 -19.65 4.18 -17.20
CA ASP A 202 -20.57 4.15 -16.06
C ASP A 202 -19.81 4.08 -14.73
N TRP A 203 -18.62 3.48 -14.74
CA TRP A 203 -17.68 3.48 -13.63
C TRP A 203 -16.28 3.10 -14.12
N VAL A 204 -15.25 3.67 -13.50
CA VAL A 204 -13.84 3.27 -13.68
C VAL A 204 -13.13 3.29 -12.32
N PHE A 205 -12.06 2.52 -12.19
CA PHE A 205 -11.12 2.59 -11.06
C PHE A 205 -9.80 3.20 -11.51
N ASP A 206 -8.86 3.35 -10.57
CA ASP A 206 -7.57 3.96 -10.84
C ASP A 206 -6.69 3.02 -11.69
N PHE A 207 -5.75 3.58 -12.44
CA PHE A 207 -4.78 2.78 -13.19
C PHE A 207 -3.84 2.03 -12.24
N SER A 208 -3.54 0.79 -12.58
CA SER A 208 -2.50 -0.04 -11.97
C SER A 208 -1.88 -0.93 -13.05
N GLU A 209 -0.56 -0.89 -13.16
CA GLU A 209 0.22 -1.61 -14.17
C GLU A 209 -0.24 -1.28 -15.60
N GLY A 210 -0.58 -0.01 -15.86
CA GLY A 210 -0.99 0.45 -17.18
C GLY A 210 -2.45 0.17 -17.56
N MET A 211 -3.24 -0.46 -16.69
CA MET A 211 -4.66 -0.76 -16.95
C MET A 211 -5.58 -0.27 -15.83
N ALA A 212 -6.80 0.12 -16.19
CA ALA A 212 -7.85 0.46 -15.23
C ALA A 212 -9.07 -0.44 -15.48
N ASP A 213 -9.69 -0.95 -14.42
CA ASP A 213 -10.95 -1.65 -14.58
C ASP A 213 -12.12 -0.68 -14.76
N PHE A 214 -13.05 -1.05 -15.64
CA PHE A 214 -14.24 -0.27 -15.95
C PHE A 214 -15.48 -1.14 -15.86
N ARG A 215 -16.63 -0.50 -15.60
CA ARG A 215 -17.94 -1.15 -15.63
C ARG A 215 -18.78 -0.62 -16.78
N LYS A 216 -19.46 -1.54 -17.47
CA LYS A 216 -20.57 -1.24 -18.36
C LYS A 216 -21.88 -1.67 -17.69
N GLY A 217 -22.80 -0.74 -17.49
CA GLY A 217 -24.07 -0.95 -16.80
C GLY A 217 -24.05 -0.59 -15.31
N THR A 218 -25.10 -1.02 -14.61
CA THR A 218 -25.35 -0.68 -13.20
C THR A 218 -24.46 -1.48 -12.25
N GLU A 219 -24.44 -1.13 -10.96
CA GLU A 219 -23.70 -1.89 -9.96
C GLU A 219 -24.21 -3.33 -9.78
N LYS A 220 -25.50 -3.57 -10.04
CA LYS A 220 -26.14 -4.89 -9.84
C LYS A 220 -25.93 -5.84 -11.01
N GLU A 221 -25.96 -5.32 -12.24
CA GLU A 221 -25.99 -6.14 -13.47
C GLU A 221 -24.80 -5.87 -14.39
N GLY A 222 -24.05 -4.80 -14.12
CA GLY A 222 -22.95 -4.38 -14.96
C GLY A 222 -21.80 -5.37 -14.96
N LYS A 223 -21.14 -5.44 -16.10
CA LYS A 223 -19.96 -6.28 -16.31
C LYS A 223 -18.70 -5.45 -16.31
N TYR A 224 -17.61 -6.08 -15.89
CA TYR A 224 -16.32 -5.43 -15.72
C TYR A 224 -15.31 -5.98 -16.72
N GLY A 225 -14.45 -5.08 -17.18
CA GLY A 225 -13.31 -5.35 -18.07
C GLY A 225 -12.19 -4.34 -17.78
N PHE A 226 -11.21 -4.26 -18.66
CA PHE A 226 -10.07 -3.35 -18.51
C PHE A 226 -9.85 -2.47 -19.73
N ILE A 227 -9.43 -1.24 -19.48
CA ILE A 227 -8.98 -0.28 -20.49
C ILE A 227 -7.50 0.06 -20.31
N ASP A 228 -6.84 0.42 -21.40
CA ASP A 228 -5.50 1.03 -21.38
C ASP A 228 -5.57 2.55 -21.08
N LYS A 229 -4.40 3.20 -21.00
CA LYS A 229 -4.28 4.65 -20.76
C LYS A 229 -4.80 5.54 -21.88
N SER A 230 -5.09 4.99 -23.05
CA SER A 230 -5.77 5.69 -24.15
C SER A 230 -7.29 5.47 -24.12
N GLY A 231 -7.79 4.68 -23.17
CA GLY A 231 -9.21 4.35 -23.03
C GLY A 231 -9.69 3.29 -24.02
N ASN A 232 -8.78 2.53 -24.63
CA ASN A 232 -9.12 1.37 -25.45
C ASN A 232 -9.41 0.17 -24.55
N VAL A 233 -10.44 -0.62 -24.90
CA VAL A 233 -10.77 -1.85 -24.17
C VAL A 233 -9.73 -2.92 -24.49
N VAL A 234 -8.95 -3.34 -23.48
CA VAL A 234 -7.97 -4.43 -23.57
C VAL A 234 -8.62 -5.76 -23.22
N ILE A 235 -9.41 -5.79 -22.15
CA ILE A 235 -10.18 -6.97 -21.72
C ILE A 235 -11.65 -6.58 -21.75
N PRO A 236 -12.49 -7.24 -22.58
CA PRO A 236 -13.91 -6.93 -22.68
C PRO A 236 -14.66 -7.07 -21.36
N ALA A 237 -15.69 -6.24 -21.19
CA ALA A 237 -16.54 -6.26 -19.99
C ALA A 237 -17.46 -7.48 -19.93
N ASN A 238 -16.91 -8.63 -19.54
CA ASN A 238 -17.60 -9.92 -19.48
C ASN A 238 -17.66 -10.55 -18.08
N TYR A 239 -16.97 -9.96 -17.09
CA TYR A 239 -16.85 -10.51 -15.74
C TYR A 239 -17.84 -9.88 -14.77
N ASP A 240 -18.30 -10.62 -13.76
CA ASP A 240 -19.18 -10.09 -12.72
C ASP A 240 -18.45 -9.12 -11.77
N ARG A 241 -17.13 -9.30 -11.64
CA ARG A 241 -16.23 -8.34 -11.01
C ARG A 241 -14.80 -8.60 -11.46
N VAL A 242 -14.02 -7.55 -11.58
CA VAL A 242 -12.56 -7.60 -11.61
C VAL A 242 -11.99 -6.61 -10.59
N PHE A 243 -10.71 -6.70 -10.32
CA PHE A 243 -9.96 -5.81 -9.45
C PHE A 243 -8.65 -5.43 -10.14
N ALA A 244 -8.02 -4.34 -9.69
CA ALA A 244 -6.79 -3.80 -10.25
C ALA A 244 -5.70 -4.87 -10.42
N PHE A 245 -4.83 -4.67 -11.41
CA PHE A 245 -3.66 -5.51 -11.61
C PHE A 245 -2.64 -5.29 -10.51
N HIS A 246 -2.12 -6.39 -9.97
CA HIS A 246 -0.99 -6.41 -9.04
C HIS A 246 -0.10 -7.60 -9.38
N GLU A 247 1.19 -7.33 -9.57
CA GLU A 247 2.21 -8.30 -9.94
C GLU A 247 1.86 -9.07 -11.23
N GLY A 248 1.31 -8.38 -12.22
CA GLY A 248 0.91 -8.96 -13.50
C GLY A 248 -0.29 -9.91 -13.42
N ARG A 249 -1.10 -9.81 -12.37
CA ARG A 249 -2.33 -10.60 -12.18
C ARG A 249 -3.50 -9.71 -11.80
N ALA A 250 -4.68 -10.00 -12.36
CA ALA A 250 -5.93 -9.38 -11.92
C ALA A 250 -6.85 -10.43 -11.29
N LEU A 251 -7.31 -10.15 -10.07
CA LEU A 251 -8.37 -10.92 -9.44
C LEU A 251 -9.69 -10.69 -10.19
N PHE A 252 -10.47 -11.76 -10.41
CA PHE A 252 -11.81 -11.65 -10.96
C PHE A 252 -12.79 -12.55 -10.22
N ARG A 253 -14.09 -12.22 -10.29
CA ARG A 253 -15.19 -13.06 -9.81
C ARG A 253 -16.13 -13.43 -10.95
N LYS A 254 -16.53 -14.71 -10.96
CA LYS A 254 -17.65 -15.23 -11.75
C LYS A 254 -18.80 -15.61 -10.81
N GLY A 255 -19.98 -15.08 -11.07
CA GLY A 255 -21.17 -15.22 -10.23
C GLY A 255 -21.38 -14.09 -9.22
N SER A 256 -22.38 -14.28 -8.36
CA SER A 256 -22.87 -13.26 -7.43
C SER A 256 -21.87 -12.93 -6.31
N PHE A 257 -22.08 -11.83 -5.59
CA PHE A 257 -21.24 -11.48 -4.43
C PHE A 257 -21.22 -12.55 -3.32
N ARG A 258 -22.30 -13.32 -3.15
CA ARG A 258 -22.43 -14.31 -2.06
C ARG A 258 -22.07 -15.74 -2.45
N GLY A 259 -22.07 -16.09 -3.73
CA GLY A 259 -21.81 -17.46 -4.19
C GLY A 259 -20.90 -17.56 -5.41
N GLY A 260 -20.46 -16.42 -5.95
CA GLY A 260 -19.50 -16.38 -7.03
C GLY A 260 -18.13 -16.85 -6.57
N LYS A 261 -17.35 -17.34 -7.53
CA LYS A 261 -16.01 -17.85 -7.30
C LYS A 261 -14.96 -16.92 -7.88
N TYR A 262 -13.82 -16.89 -7.22
CA TYR A 262 -12.71 -16.03 -7.56
C TYR A 262 -11.56 -16.80 -8.18
N GLY A 263 -10.95 -16.20 -9.20
CA GLY A 263 -9.78 -16.69 -9.93
C GLY A 263 -8.91 -15.51 -10.38
N TYR A 264 -7.91 -15.77 -11.21
CA TYR A 264 -6.97 -14.74 -11.67
C TYR A 264 -6.77 -14.74 -13.18
N LEU A 265 -6.65 -13.54 -13.74
CA LEU A 265 -6.33 -13.27 -15.13
C LEU A 265 -4.87 -12.83 -15.28
N ASP A 266 -4.27 -13.11 -16.43
CA ASP A 266 -3.07 -12.39 -16.89
C ASP A 266 -3.44 -11.05 -17.55
N SER A 267 -2.43 -10.28 -17.96
CA SER A 267 -2.62 -8.96 -18.60
C SER A 267 -3.26 -9.00 -19.98
N LYS A 268 -3.40 -10.19 -20.58
CA LYS A 268 -4.12 -10.39 -21.85
C LYS A 268 -5.56 -10.85 -21.63
N GLY A 269 -5.97 -11.05 -20.37
CA GLY A 269 -7.30 -11.54 -20.00
C GLY A 269 -7.43 -13.07 -20.02
N ASN A 270 -6.33 -13.82 -20.13
CA ASN A 270 -6.37 -15.28 -20.03
C ASN A 270 -6.56 -15.69 -18.58
N VAL A 271 -7.43 -16.66 -18.32
CA VAL A 271 -7.59 -17.27 -16.99
C VAL A 271 -6.35 -18.11 -16.70
N VAL A 272 -5.55 -17.68 -15.73
CA VAL A 272 -4.33 -18.40 -15.28
C VAL A 272 -4.56 -19.17 -13.99
N VAL A 273 -5.59 -18.81 -13.23
CA VAL A 273 -6.10 -19.58 -12.09
C VAL A 273 -7.62 -19.60 -12.19
N GLU A 274 -8.19 -20.80 -12.32
CA GLU A 274 -9.63 -21.00 -12.47
C GLU A 274 -10.42 -20.44 -11.27
N PRO A 275 -11.64 -19.93 -11.49
CA PRO A 275 -12.43 -19.33 -10.43
C PRO A 275 -13.05 -20.42 -9.55
N VAL A 276 -12.30 -20.90 -8.57
CA VAL A 276 -12.69 -21.99 -7.66
C VAL A 276 -12.75 -21.58 -6.19
N PHE A 277 -12.22 -20.40 -5.84
CA PHE A 277 -12.14 -19.93 -4.46
C PHE A 277 -13.39 -19.14 -4.04
N ASP A 278 -13.80 -19.27 -2.77
CA ASP A 278 -14.93 -18.52 -2.20
C ASP A 278 -14.56 -17.07 -1.84
N GLY A 279 -13.27 -16.81 -1.68
CA GLY A 279 -12.70 -15.49 -1.43
C GLY A 279 -11.24 -15.46 -1.88
N ALA A 280 -10.77 -14.28 -2.28
CA ALA A 280 -9.42 -14.07 -2.79
C ALA A 280 -9.06 -12.58 -2.71
N MET A 281 -7.77 -12.28 -2.60
CA MET A 281 -7.21 -10.92 -2.59
C MET A 281 -6.15 -10.77 -3.67
N ASN A 282 -5.56 -9.59 -3.82
CA ASN A 282 -4.54 -9.36 -4.83
C ASN A 282 -3.24 -10.13 -4.52
N TYR A 283 -2.41 -10.31 -5.54
CA TYR A 283 -1.05 -10.79 -5.34
C TYR A 283 -0.21 -9.70 -4.69
N CYS A 284 0.52 -10.06 -3.64
CA CYS A 284 1.52 -9.21 -3.01
C CYS A 284 2.70 -10.07 -2.56
N GLU A 285 3.89 -9.65 -2.98
CA GLU A 285 5.17 -10.33 -2.80
C GLU A 285 5.18 -11.80 -3.26
N GLY A 286 4.51 -12.09 -4.39
CA GLY A 286 4.44 -13.41 -5.00
C GLY A 286 3.42 -14.35 -4.37
N ARG A 287 2.48 -13.83 -3.57
CA ARG A 287 1.45 -14.62 -2.88
C ARG A 287 0.10 -13.93 -2.95
N ALA A 288 -0.96 -14.70 -3.11
CA ALA A 288 -2.32 -14.22 -2.89
C ALA A 288 -3.00 -15.06 -1.82
N ASN A 289 -3.72 -14.43 -0.89
CA ASN A 289 -4.53 -15.17 0.06
C ASN A 289 -5.90 -15.51 -0.54
N VAL A 290 -6.31 -16.76 -0.36
CA VAL A 290 -7.55 -17.32 -0.92
C VAL A 290 -8.28 -18.15 0.14
N SER A 291 -9.58 -18.34 -0.02
CA SER A 291 -10.39 -19.14 0.90
C SER A 291 -11.26 -20.19 0.23
N LYS A 292 -11.61 -21.19 1.04
CA LYS A 292 -12.78 -22.04 0.83
C LYS A 292 -13.75 -21.90 2.00
N GLY A 293 -15.03 -21.97 1.72
CA GLY A 293 -16.09 -21.68 2.68
C GLY A 293 -16.42 -20.19 2.77
N ILE A 294 -17.56 -19.90 3.40
CA ILE A 294 -18.14 -18.55 3.47
C ILE A 294 -18.26 -18.09 4.93
N ALA A 295 -18.21 -16.78 5.12
CA ALA A 295 -18.37 -16.13 6.43
C ALA A 295 -17.48 -16.76 7.52
N LYS A 296 -18.06 -17.20 8.64
CA LYS A 296 -17.31 -17.73 9.80
C LYS A 296 -16.62 -19.07 9.53
N GLU A 297 -17.11 -19.83 8.55
CA GLU A 297 -16.54 -21.13 8.16
C GLU A 297 -15.41 -20.99 7.14
N ALA A 298 -15.22 -19.80 6.57
CA ALA A 298 -14.18 -19.54 5.59
C ALA A 298 -12.79 -19.83 6.19
N LYS A 299 -12.06 -20.75 5.56
CA LYS A 299 -10.67 -21.02 5.88
C LYS A 299 -9.80 -20.47 4.76
N TRP A 300 -8.91 -19.58 5.15
CA TRP A 300 -7.99 -18.89 4.26
C TRP A 300 -6.58 -19.44 4.37
N GLY A 301 -5.86 -19.39 3.28
CA GLY A 301 -4.44 -19.74 3.13
C GLY A 301 -3.87 -18.93 1.98
N TYR A 302 -2.74 -19.36 1.41
CA TYR A 302 -2.03 -18.61 0.37
C TYR A 302 -1.67 -19.51 -0.81
N ILE A 303 -1.72 -18.94 -2.00
CA ILE A 303 -1.31 -19.57 -3.27
C ILE A 303 -0.13 -18.82 -3.90
N ASP A 304 0.61 -19.51 -4.78
CA ASP A 304 1.58 -18.90 -5.71
C ASP A 304 0.90 -18.46 -7.03
N TYR A 305 1.69 -18.01 -8.02
CA TYR A 305 1.19 -17.53 -9.31
C TYR A 305 0.57 -18.60 -10.21
N ASP A 306 0.87 -19.87 -9.95
CA ASP A 306 0.32 -21.01 -10.68
C ASP A 306 -0.97 -21.53 -10.01
N GLY A 307 -1.38 -20.91 -8.89
CA GLY A 307 -2.56 -21.31 -8.12
C GLY A 307 -2.29 -22.44 -7.12
N ASN A 308 -1.03 -22.86 -6.94
CA ASN A 308 -0.69 -23.91 -5.99
C ASN A 308 -0.75 -23.37 -4.57
N GLN A 309 -1.39 -24.12 -3.67
CA GLN A 309 -1.46 -23.77 -2.26
C GLN A 309 -0.09 -23.94 -1.60
N VAL A 310 0.52 -22.81 -1.20
CA VAL A 310 1.83 -22.75 -0.53
C VAL A 310 1.71 -22.58 0.99
N ILE A 311 0.56 -22.09 1.47
CA ILE A 311 0.23 -22.07 2.90
C ILE A 311 -1.21 -22.59 3.07
N PRO A 312 -1.45 -23.61 3.93
CA PRO A 312 -2.76 -24.26 4.05
C PRO A 312 -3.93 -23.34 4.40
N LEU A 313 -5.11 -23.66 3.87
CA LEU A 313 -6.39 -23.03 4.23
C LEU A 313 -6.78 -23.34 5.68
N LYS A 314 -6.28 -22.56 6.65
CA LYS A 314 -6.53 -22.78 8.09
C LYS A 314 -6.80 -21.51 8.89
N TYR A 315 -6.57 -20.34 8.31
CA TYR A 315 -6.73 -19.07 9.00
C TYR A 315 -8.15 -18.53 8.82
N SER A 316 -8.69 -17.88 9.84
CA SER A 316 -9.99 -17.21 9.73
C SER A 316 -9.88 -15.82 9.10
N ARG A 317 -8.70 -15.18 9.20
CA ARG A 317 -8.44 -13.85 8.64
C ARG A 317 -6.94 -13.60 8.42
N PRO A 318 -6.43 -13.78 7.19
CA PRO A 318 -5.10 -13.33 6.80
C PRO A 318 -5.13 -11.93 6.17
N SER A 319 -4.03 -11.20 6.30
CA SER A 319 -3.68 -10.06 5.45
C SER A 319 -2.87 -10.52 4.23
N GLU A 320 -2.64 -9.62 3.29
CA GLU A 320 -1.57 -9.75 2.31
C GLU A 320 -0.20 -9.76 3.02
N PHE A 321 0.83 -10.24 2.33
CA PHE A 321 2.20 -10.10 2.79
C PHE A 321 2.66 -8.64 2.63
N ASN A 322 3.38 -8.14 3.62
CA ASN A 322 4.04 -6.85 3.58
C ASN A 322 5.39 -6.98 4.30
N ASN A 323 6.48 -6.64 3.64
CA ASN A 323 7.84 -6.83 4.12
C ASN A 323 8.12 -8.26 4.63
N ASN A 324 7.63 -9.27 3.89
CA ASN A 324 7.72 -10.70 4.18
C ASN A 324 6.90 -11.25 5.35
N LEU A 325 6.11 -10.44 6.06
CA LEU A 325 5.18 -10.92 7.08
C LEU A 325 3.72 -10.70 6.68
N ALA A 326 2.85 -11.59 7.11
CA ALA A 326 1.41 -11.43 7.02
C ALA A 326 0.76 -11.63 8.39
N LEU A 327 -0.18 -10.75 8.74
CA LEU A 327 -1.01 -10.91 9.92
C LEU A 327 -2.03 -12.01 9.64
N VAL A 328 -2.14 -12.97 10.55
CA VAL A 328 -3.10 -14.07 10.45
C VAL A 328 -3.83 -14.28 11.76
N ARG A 329 -5.03 -14.85 11.67
CA ARG A 329 -5.82 -15.28 12.82
C ARG A 329 -6.12 -16.78 12.75
N ILE A 330 -5.88 -17.49 13.86
CA ILE A 330 -6.25 -18.91 14.04
C ILE A 330 -7.47 -18.99 14.96
N GLY A 331 -8.40 -19.89 14.64
CA GLY A 331 -9.60 -20.12 15.44
C GLY A 331 -10.75 -19.22 15.00
N ASP A 332 -11.52 -18.70 15.95
CA ASP A 332 -12.68 -17.86 15.67
C ASP A 332 -12.31 -16.58 14.90
N PHE A 333 -13.22 -16.11 14.05
CA PHE A 333 -13.01 -14.92 13.23
C PHE A 333 -12.87 -13.64 14.06
N ARG A 334 -13.43 -13.55 15.28
CA ARG A 334 -13.39 -12.35 16.14
C ARG A 334 -12.44 -12.51 17.33
N THR A 335 -12.41 -13.68 17.95
CA THR A 335 -11.67 -13.93 19.20
C THR A 335 -10.47 -14.85 19.03
N GLY A 336 -10.22 -15.34 17.81
CA GLY A 336 -9.06 -16.18 17.51
C GLY A 336 -7.73 -15.49 17.79
N THR A 337 -6.70 -16.29 18.00
CA THR A 337 -5.35 -15.82 18.27
C THR A 337 -4.75 -15.18 17.02
N GLU A 338 -4.30 -13.94 17.14
CA GLU A 338 -3.59 -13.22 16.09
C GLU A 338 -2.10 -13.56 16.12
N GLY A 339 -1.45 -13.46 14.97
CA GLY A 339 -0.01 -13.55 14.88
C GLY A 339 0.52 -13.16 13.52
N TYR A 340 1.81 -12.87 13.46
CA TYR A 340 2.50 -12.64 12.19
C TYR A 340 3.20 -13.92 11.76
N ILE A 341 3.01 -14.31 10.49
CA ILE A 341 3.72 -15.43 9.85
C ILE A 341 4.67 -14.93 8.78
N ASN A 342 5.75 -15.67 8.54
CA ASN A 342 6.60 -15.47 7.37
C ASN A 342 6.05 -16.20 6.12
N LYS A 343 6.74 -16.08 4.98
CA LYS A 343 6.35 -16.72 3.71
C LYS A 343 6.34 -18.26 3.71
N GLN A 344 6.91 -18.90 4.73
CA GLN A 344 6.83 -20.35 4.95
C GLN A 344 5.67 -20.73 5.88
N GLY A 345 4.87 -19.77 6.34
CA GLY A 345 3.76 -19.98 7.28
C GLY A 345 4.19 -20.18 8.74
N LYS A 346 5.46 -19.91 9.07
CA LYS A 346 5.98 -19.99 10.44
C LYS A 346 5.64 -18.71 11.19
N PHE A 347 5.11 -18.85 12.41
CA PHE A 347 4.86 -17.71 13.29
C PHE A 347 6.17 -17.05 13.75
N ILE A 348 6.21 -15.73 13.61
CA ILE A 348 7.25 -14.85 14.12
C ILE A 348 6.78 -14.18 15.42
N TRP A 349 5.49 -13.86 15.49
CA TRP A 349 4.86 -13.29 16.68
C TRP A 349 3.44 -13.84 16.85
N LYS A 350 2.97 -13.94 18.09
CA LYS A 350 1.58 -14.26 18.42
C LYS A 350 1.10 -13.36 19.55
N SER A 351 -0.16 -12.93 19.50
CA SER A 351 -0.80 -12.31 20.64
C SER A 351 -0.91 -13.34 21.77
N SER A 352 -0.49 -12.97 22.99
CA SER A 352 -0.84 -13.75 24.18
C SER A 352 -2.36 -13.77 24.31
N ASN A 353 -2.96 -14.96 24.46
CA ASN A 353 -4.40 -15.07 24.71
C ASN A 353 -4.74 -14.24 25.97
N LYS A 354 -5.82 -13.46 25.88
CA LYS A 354 -6.43 -12.82 27.05
C LYS A 354 -6.98 -13.87 28.01
#